data_AF-A0A3C0GWK4-F1
#
_entry.id   AF-A0A3C0GWK4-F1
#
_cell.length_a   1.000
_cell.length_b   1.000
_cell.length_c   1.000
_cell.angle_alpha   90.00
_cell.angle_beta   90.00
_cell.angle_gamma   90.00
#
_symmetry.space_group_name_H-M   'P 1'
#
loop_
_entity.id
_entity.type
_entity.pdbx_description
1 polymer ?
#
loop_
_entity_poly.entity_id
_entity_poly.type
_entity_poly.pdbx_seq_one_letter_code
_entity_poly.pdbx_strand_id
1 'polypeptide(L)'
;MLCELHEDIAVLDCPDQPSGAAFYQIKTSAKSAWTLKKLTNRKKGSSGDALPSILGRLCAKAAQLKEQQVTFQFVTNVGSGYGFPVTAKAYDESGQRLFEVLKPAEWEAMRKCLADELGEDLVDSIQSQLTVSIAQIHLDSHNETAVGLVTNFLDQHVKGAHIRPAVFYRTLFDELRRRTVAKRPAGTISDVCKAKGIDRAAFDVMLDSARSVAPAAGAWAHVLAELHKD
;
A
#
# COMPACT_ATOMS: atom_id res chain seq x y z
N MET A 1 -1.18 -9.66 1.45
CA MET A 1 -0.42 -8.39 1.26
C MET A 1 1.03 -8.61 1.67
N LEU A 2 1.99 -8.00 0.98
CA LEU A 2 3.43 -8.07 1.21
C LEU A 2 4.01 -6.67 1.40
N CYS A 3 4.88 -6.49 2.39
CA CYS A 3 5.56 -5.21 2.68
C CYS A 3 6.98 -5.22 2.09
N GLU A 4 7.42 -4.10 1.52
CA GLU A 4 8.79 -3.91 1.01
C GLU A 4 9.26 -5.04 0.07
N LEU A 5 8.40 -5.42 -0.88
CA LEU A 5 8.72 -6.39 -1.92
C LEU A 5 9.06 -5.64 -3.22
N HIS A 6 10.25 -5.04 -3.27
CA HIS A 6 10.73 -4.14 -4.34
C HIS A 6 9.96 -2.81 -4.46
N GLU A 7 8.65 -2.83 -4.24
CA GLU A 7 7.79 -1.68 -4.02
C GLU A 7 7.40 -1.58 -2.54
N ASP A 8 6.78 -0.46 -2.15
CA ASP A 8 6.41 -0.24 -0.75
C ASP A 8 5.39 -1.31 -0.28
N ILE A 9 4.40 -1.64 -1.12
CA ILE A 9 3.41 -2.70 -0.86
C ILE A 9 3.09 -3.50 -2.14
N ALA A 10 2.89 -4.81 -2.02
CA ALA A 10 2.26 -5.64 -3.05
C ALA A 10 1.07 -6.42 -2.48
N VAL A 11 -0.04 -6.48 -3.22
CA VAL A 11 -1.22 -7.28 -2.88
C VAL A 11 -1.35 -8.39 -3.90
N LEU A 12 -1.25 -9.63 -3.43
CA LEU A 12 -1.40 -10.83 -4.25
C LEU A 12 -2.82 -11.39 -4.11
N ASP A 13 -3.32 -12.01 -5.17
CA ASP A 13 -4.58 -12.77 -5.15
C ASP A 13 -4.48 -14.07 -4.32
N CYS A 14 -3.31 -14.71 -4.33
CA CYS A 14 -3.03 -15.95 -3.60
C CYS A 14 -1.60 -15.94 -3.01
N PRO A 15 -1.38 -16.45 -1.78
CA PRO A 15 -0.05 -16.48 -1.16
C PRO A 15 0.89 -17.56 -1.72
N ASP A 16 0.35 -18.65 -2.28
CA ASP A 16 1.16 -19.82 -2.68
C ASP A 16 1.54 -19.83 -4.17
N GLN A 17 0.56 -19.55 -5.02
CA GLN A 17 0.73 -19.47 -6.48
C GLN A 17 -0.07 -18.27 -7.01
N PRO A 18 0.46 -17.05 -6.87
CA PRO A 18 -0.25 -15.86 -7.31
C PRO A 18 -0.38 -15.84 -8.83
N SER A 19 -1.59 -15.55 -9.32
CA SER A 19 -1.88 -15.32 -10.74
C SER A 19 -2.12 -13.84 -11.06
N GLY A 20 -2.27 -13.02 -10.01
CA GLY A 20 -2.39 -11.58 -10.12
C GLY A 20 -1.77 -10.83 -8.95
N ALA A 21 -1.35 -9.59 -9.22
CA ALA A 21 -0.74 -8.74 -8.22
C ALA A 21 -1.02 -7.26 -8.47
N ALA A 22 -1.34 -6.53 -7.41
CA ALA A 22 -1.36 -5.07 -7.42
C ALA A 22 -0.13 -4.54 -6.67
N PHE A 23 0.66 -3.71 -7.33
CA PHE A 23 1.87 -3.12 -6.79
C PHE A 23 1.64 -1.64 -6.48
N TYR A 24 2.04 -1.21 -5.29
CA TYR A 24 1.82 0.13 -4.79
C TYR A 24 3.14 0.80 -4.45
N GLN A 25 3.44 1.90 -5.12
CA GLN A 25 4.53 2.81 -4.74
C GLN A 25 3.90 4.03 -4.06
N ILE A 26 4.09 4.12 -2.75
CA ILE A 26 3.57 5.17 -1.90
C ILE A 26 4.65 6.25 -1.74
N LYS A 27 4.33 7.48 -2.13
CA LYS A 27 5.20 8.63 -1.90
C LYS A 27 4.39 9.79 -1.36
N THR A 28 4.80 10.26 -0.18
CA THR A 28 4.17 11.40 0.48
C THR A 28 5.00 12.67 0.30
N SER A 29 4.33 13.82 0.37
CA SER A 29 5.00 15.12 0.42
C SER A 29 4.13 16.11 1.20
N ALA A 30 4.81 16.98 1.95
CA ALA A 30 4.16 18.06 2.70
C ALA A 30 4.14 19.39 1.94
N LYS A 31 5.00 19.53 0.92
CA LYS A 31 5.36 20.85 0.37
C LYS A 31 5.11 21.01 -1.12
N SER A 32 4.79 19.95 -1.84
CA SER A 32 4.63 20.04 -3.29
C SER A 32 3.84 18.89 -3.90
N ALA A 33 3.09 19.21 -4.94
CA ALA A 33 2.41 18.22 -5.76
C ALA A 33 3.39 17.35 -6.57
N TRP A 34 2.95 16.14 -6.89
CA TRP A 34 3.64 15.23 -7.78
C TRP A 34 3.38 15.60 -9.23
N THR A 35 4.43 15.96 -9.97
CA THR A 35 4.35 16.27 -11.39
C THR A 35 4.90 15.10 -12.21
N LEU A 36 4.49 14.98 -13.47
CA LEU A 36 5.05 13.95 -14.37
C LEU A 36 6.58 14.02 -14.41
N LYS A 37 7.14 15.23 -14.45
CA LYS A 37 8.59 15.43 -14.37
C LYS A 37 9.18 14.80 -13.11
N LYS A 38 8.59 14.95 -11.93
CA LYS A 38 9.10 14.30 -10.70
C LYS A 38 9.00 12.78 -10.76
N LEU A 39 7.93 12.28 -11.37
CA LEU A 39 7.64 10.85 -11.49
C LEU A 39 8.57 10.14 -12.48
N THR A 40 9.01 10.84 -13.54
CA THR A 40 9.94 10.32 -14.56
C THR A 40 11.40 10.79 -14.37
N ASN A 41 11.69 11.65 -13.40
CA ASN A 41 13.05 12.13 -13.18
C ASN A 41 13.97 11.03 -12.64
N ARG A 42 15.10 10.83 -13.32
CA ARG A 42 16.17 9.92 -12.92
C ARG A 42 17.18 10.66 -12.06
N LYS A 43 17.51 10.10 -10.89
CA LYS A 43 18.53 10.66 -9.99
C LYS A 43 19.88 10.02 -10.27
N LYS A 44 20.98 10.74 -10.03
CA LYS A 44 22.31 10.14 -10.09
C LYS A 44 22.54 9.25 -8.87
N GLY A 45 22.96 8.02 -9.11
CA GLY A 45 23.34 7.04 -8.08
C GLY A 45 24.75 7.30 -7.54
N SER A 46 25.11 6.57 -6.48
CA SER A 46 26.43 6.66 -5.85
C SER A 46 27.57 6.24 -6.78
N SER A 47 27.33 5.32 -7.72
CA SER A 47 28.28 4.88 -8.76
C SER A 47 28.40 5.84 -9.93
N GLY A 48 27.56 6.88 -9.99
CA GLY A 48 27.49 7.81 -11.12
C GLY A 48 26.45 7.45 -12.18
N ASP A 49 25.89 6.24 -12.12
CA ASP A 49 24.83 5.79 -13.03
C ASP A 49 23.48 6.46 -12.70
N ALA A 50 22.63 6.64 -13.70
CA ALA A 50 21.30 7.18 -13.50
C ALA A 50 20.35 6.11 -12.94
N LEU A 51 19.91 6.30 -11.70
CA LEU A 51 18.92 5.45 -11.04
C LEU A 51 17.59 5.48 -11.79
N PRO A 52 16.82 4.38 -11.72
CA PRO A 52 15.47 4.37 -12.27
C PRO A 52 14.58 5.46 -11.66
N SER A 53 13.71 6.04 -12.49
CA SER A 53 12.68 6.98 -12.04
C SER A 53 11.61 6.26 -11.19
N ILE A 54 10.67 7.01 -10.61
CA ILE A 54 9.60 6.41 -9.81
C ILE A 54 8.72 5.53 -10.70
N LEU A 55 8.26 6.07 -11.83
CA LEU A 55 7.48 5.29 -12.79
C LEU A 55 8.33 4.24 -13.50
N GLY A 56 9.61 4.52 -13.77
CA GLY A 56 10.51 3.54 -14.35
C GLY A 56 10.64 2.27 -13.52
N ARG A 57 10.73 2.37 -12.18
CA ARG A 57 10.72 1.19 -11.30
C ARG A 57 9.44 0.36 -11.44
N LEU A 58 8.29 1.03 -11.37
CA LEU A 58 6.98 0.36 -11.52
C LEU A 58 6.85 -0.29 -12.90
N CYS A 59 7.16 0.44 -13.97
CA CYS A 59 7.02 -0.04 -15.34
C CYS A 59 8.03 -1.15 -15.69
N ALA A 60 9.23 -1.15 -15.11
CA ALA A 60 10.18 -2.26 -15.25
C ALA A 60 9.59 -3.58 -14.74
N LYS A 61 8.69 -3.54 -13.75
CA LYS A 61 7.97 -4.72 -13.25
C LYS A 61 6.87 -5.16 -14.20
N ALA A 62 6.16 -4.23 -14.82
CA ALA A 62 5.22 -4.54 -15.89
C ALA A 62 5.90 -5.36 -17.00
N ALA A 63 7.12 -4.97 -17.38
CA ALA A 63 7.90 -5.68 -18.38
C ALA A 63 8.29 -7.12 -17.95
N GLN A 64 8.57 -7.32 -16.66
CA GLN A 64 8.93 -8.63 -16.11
C GLN A 64 7.73 -9.57 -15.93
N LEU A 65 6.51 -9.01 -15.85
CA LEU A 65 5.28 -9.72 -15.49
C LEU A 65 4.21 -9.65 -16.59
N LYS A 66 4.61 -9.51 -17.87
CA LYS A 66 3.70 -9.34 -19.01
C LYS A 66 2.65 -10.45 -19.16
N GLU A 67 2.97 -11.67 -18.72
CA GLU A 67 2.08 -12.82 -18.77
C GLU A 67 1.16 -12.96 -17.56
N GLN A 68 1.31 -12.09 -16.55
CA GLN A 68 0.56 -12.11 -15.30
C GLN A 68 -0.45 -10.96 -15.24
N GLN A 69 -1.52 -11.12 -14.47
CA GLN A 69 -2.49 -10.05 -14.26
C GLN A 69 -1.98 -9.05 -13.23
N VAL A 70 -1.27 -8.02 -13.69
CA VAL A 70 -0.65 -7.03 -12.80
C VAL A 70 -1.20 -5.63 -12.97
N THR A 71 -1.33 -4.91 -11.86
CA THR A 71 -1.62 -3.47 -11.84
C THR A 71 -0.56 -2.72 -11.03
N PHE A 72 -0.31 -1.47 -11.41
CA PHE A 72 0.68 -0.62 -10.78
C PHE A 72 0.03 0.67 -10.37
N GLN A 73 0.13 1.01 -9.09
CA GLN A 73 -0.48 2.20 -8.54
C GLN A 73 0.57 3.08 -7.88
N PHE A 74 0.67 4.31 -8.35
CA PHE A 74 1.37 5.36 -7.62
C PHE A 74 0.39 6.03 -6.66
N VAL A 75 0.71 6.04 -5.37
CA VAL A 75 -0.17 6.55 -4.31
C VAL A 75 0.49 7.73 -3.61
N THR A 76 -0.26 8.80 -3.40
CA THR A 76 0.17 9.96 -2.60
C THR A 76 -0.83 10.31 -1.51
N ASN A 77 -0.42 11.10 -0.53
CA ASN A 77 -1.32 11.67 0.48
C ASN A 77 -2.15 12.84 -0.05
N VAL A 78 -3.31 13.05 0.57
CA VAL A 78 -4.09 14.28 0.47
C VAL A 78 -3.23 15.48 0.95
N GLY A 79 -3.23 16.57 0.18
CA GLY A 79 -2.39 17.74 0.38
C GLY A 79 -1.15 17.82 -0.53
N SER A 80 -0.56 16.67 -0.91
CA SER A 80 0.37 16.65 -2.04
C SER A 80 -0.38 16.71 -3.35
N GLY A 81 -1.25 15.71 -3.58
CA GLY A 81 -1.96 15.54 -4.85
C GLY A 81 -1.04 15.52 -6.07
N TYR A 82 -1.63 15.83 -7.22
CA TYR A 82 -0.96 15.80 -8.51
C TYR A 82 -0.96 17.17 -9.16
N GLY A 83 0.15 17.51 -9.80
CA GLY A 83 0.30 18.72 -10.61
C GLY A 83 -0.20 18.54 -12.06
N PHE A 84 -0.91 17.45 -12.33
CA PHE A 84 -1.58 17.14 -13.58
C PHE A 84 -3.05 16.79 -13.28
N PRO A 85 -3.94 16.85 -14.27
CA PRO A 85 -5.35 16.60 -14.05
C PRO A 85 -5.60 15.23 -13.41
N VAL A 86 -6.43 15.20 -12.37
CA VAL A 86 -7.01 13.99 -11.79
C VAL A 86 -8.46 14.27 -11.45
N THR A 87 -9.27 13.22 -11.40
CA THR A 87 -10.72 13.30 -11.11
C THR A 87 -11.02 12.68 -9.75
N ALA A 88 -12.30 12.66 -9.37
CA ALA A 88 -12.75 11.97 -8.17
C ALA A 88 -12.31 10.48 -8.12
N LYS A 89 -12.16 9.82 -9.28
CA LYS A 89 -11.69 8.43 -9.36
C LYS A 89 -10.30 8.20 -8.73
N ALA A 90 -9.46 9.24 -8.65
CA ALA A 90 -8.16 9.10 -7.99
C ALA A 90 -8.30 8.88 -6.46
N TYR A 91 -9.46 9.14 -5.87
CA TYR A 91 -9.73 8.86 -4.46
C TYR A 91 -10.33 7.47 -4.23
N ASP A 92 -10.69 6.76 -5.30
CA ASP A 92 -11.21 5.40 -5.22
C ASP A 92 -10.06 4.40 -5.01
N GLU A 93 -10.38 3.21 -4.47
CA GLU A 93 -9.39 2.16 -4.19
C GLU A 93 -8.64 1.68 -5.45
N SER A 94 -9.34 1.58 -6.58
CA SER A 94 -8.76 1.20 -7.87
C SER A 94 -7.90 2.31 -8.50
N GLY A 95 -8.07 3.54 -8.04
CA GLY A 95 -7.41 4.72 -8.58
C GLY A 95 -7.86 5.09 -9.99
N GLN A 96 -7.16 6.05 -10.56
CA GLN A 96 -7.42 6.55 -11.90
C GLN A 96 -6.29 6.15 -12.87
N ARG A 97 -6.65 5.60 -14.03
CA ARG A 97 -5.68 5.30 -15.09
C ARG A 97 -5.03 6.59 -15.57
N LEU A 98 -3.70 6.61 -15.58
CA LEU A 98 -2.94 7.82 -15.89
C LEU A 98 -3.18 8.26 -17.35
N PHE A 99 -3.30 7.30 -18.28
CA PHE A 99 -3.63 7.58 -19.69
C PHE A 99 -4.96 8.34 -19.86
N GLU A 100 -5.97 8.10 -19.02
CA GLU A 100 -7.29 8.71 -19.16
C GLU A 100 -7.30 10.20 -18.81
N VAL A 101 -6.30 10.67 -18.08
CA VAL A 101 -6.27 12.05 -17.55
C VAL A 101 -5.22 12.94 -18.18
N LEU A 102 -4.17 12.35 -18.73
CA LEU A 102 -3.10 13.11 -19.35
C LEU A 102 -3.53 13.59 -20.73
N LYS A 103 -3.09 14.80 -21.09
CA LYS A 103 -3.22 15.27 -22.46
C LYS A 103 -2.34 14.41 -23.38
N PRO A 104 -2.69 14.27 -24.67
CA PRO A 104 -1.91 13.44 -25.61
C PRO A 104 -0.41 13.78 -25.62
N ALA A 105 -0.04 15.06 -25.58
CA ALA A 105 1.36 15.49 -25.55
C ALA A 105 2.08 15.13 -24.23
N GLU A 106 1.38 15.14 -23.09
CA GLU A 106 1.93 14.76 -21.79
C GLU A 106 2.13 13.26 -21.69
N TRP A 107 1.16 12.49 -22.18
CA TRP A 107 1.25 11.03 -22.30
C TRP A 107 2.44 10.64 -23.18
N GLU A 108 2.56 11.23 -24.36
CA GLU A 108 3.63 10.93 -25.31
C GLU A 108 5.02 11.26 -24.75
N ALA A 109 5.16 12.41 -24.07
CA ALA A 109 6.40 12.79 -23.41
C ALA A 109 6.78 11.81 -22.29
N MET A 110 5.81 11.40 -21.46
CA MET A 110 6.03 10.43 -20.39
C MET A 110 6.42 9.06 -20.96
N ARG A 111 5.69 8.58 -21.97
CA ARG A 111 5.92 7.32 -22.66
C ARG A 111 7.33 7.26 -23.24
N LYS A 112 7.76 8.31 -23.94
CA LYS A 112 9.11 8.41 -24.47
C LYS A 112 10.19 8.35 -23.37
N CYS A 113 10.01 9.11 -22.29
CA CYS A 113 10.93 9.06 -21.15
C CYS A 113 11.06 7.66 -20.56
N LEU A 114 9.95 6.92 -20.44
CA LEU A 114 9.96 5.56 -19.92
C LEU A 114 10.54 4.55 -20.91
N ALA A 115 10.24 4.69 -22.21
CA ALA A 115 10.82 3.84 -23.25
C ALA A 115 12.35 4.02 -23.33
N ASP A 116 12.83 5.27 -23.26
CA ASP A 116 14.27 5.59 -23.22
C ASP A 116 14.94 5.03 -21.96
N GLU A 117 14.23 5.01 -20.82
CA GLU A 117 14.74 4.47 -19.56
C GLU A 117 14.81 2.94 -19.54
N LEU A 118 13.78 2.28 -20.07
CA LEU A 118 13.61 0.83 -20.00
C LEU A 118 14.25 0.10 -21.19
N GLY A 119 14.53 0.81 -22.29
CA GLY A 119 15.01 0.21 -23.54
C GLY A 119 13.94 -0.55 -24.31
N GLU A 120 12.67 -0.44 -23.91
CA GLU A 120 11.52 -1.07 -24.55
C GLU A 120 10.29 -0.16 -24.45
N ASP A 121 9.45 -0.17 -25.48
CA ASP A 121 8.19 0.55 -25.50
C ASP A 121 7.04 -0.31 -24.93
N LEU A 122 6.58 0.02 -23.72
CA LEU A 122 5.57 -0.74 -22.97
C LEU A 122 4.17 -0.11 -23.04
N VAL A 123 3.81 0.49 -24.18
CA VAL A 123 2.60 1.33 -24.34
C VAL A 123 1.36 0.63 -23.77
N ASP A 124 1.07 -0.57 -24.25
CA ASP A 124 -0.18 -1.26 -23.91
C ASP A 124 -0.26 -1.64 -22.43
N SER A 125 0.85 -2.12 -21.86
CA SER A 125 0.94 -2.45 -20.45
C SER A 125 0.78 -1.21 -19.58
N ILE A 126 1.50 -0.13 -19.86
CA ILE A 126 1.42 1.10 -19.06
C ILE A 126 0.02 1.73 -19.18
N GLN A 127 -0.53 1.78 -20.39
CA GLN A 127 -1.84 2.38 -20.64
C GLN A 127 -2.97 1.65 -19.89
N SER A 128 -2.90 0.33 -19.79
CA SER A 128 -3.94 -0.48 -19.13
C SER A 128 -3.72 -0.67 -17.63
N GLN A 129 -2.47 -0.69 -17.16
CA GLN A 129 -2.12 -1.15 -15.81
C GLN A 129 -1.68 -0.03 -14.86
N LEU A 130 -1.23 1.14 -15.36
CA LEU A 130 -0.71 2.22 -14.52
C LEU A 130 -1.82 3.17 -14.04
N THR A 131 -2.07 3.16 -12.74
CA THR A 131 -3.02 4.05 -12.07
C THR A 131 -2.32 4.99 -11.08
N VAL A 132 -3.01 6.09 -10.77
CA VAL A 132 -2.64 7.04 -9.74
C VAL A 132 -3.77 7.16 -8.73
N SER A 133 -3.40 7.25 -7.44
CA SER A 133 -4.36 7.38 -6.34
C SER A 133 -3.95 8.41 -5.31
N ILE A 134 -4.93 8.99 -4.64
CA ILE A 134 -4.79 9.90 -3.51
C ILE A 134 -5.41 9.22 -2.30
N ALA A 135 -4.56 8.78 -1.38
CA ALA A 135 -4.99 8.31 -0.08
C ALA A 135 -5.52 9.50 0.74
N GLN A 136 -6.73 9.36 1.28
CA GLN A 136 -7.39 10.36 2.15
C GLN A 136 -6.79 10.39 3.57
N ILE A 137 -5.46 10.41 3.65
CA ILE A 137 -4.69 10.41 4.89
C ILE A 137 -3.85 11.69 4.92
N HIS A 138 -4.16 12.60 5.82
CA HIS A 138 -3.37 13.81 6.05
C HIS A 138 -2.10 13.47 6.84
N LEU A 139 -0.99 14.15 6.54
CA LEU A 139 0.29 13.89 7.22
C LEU A 139 0.27 14.25 8.70
N ASP A 140 -0.53 15.23 9.10
CA ASP A 140 -0.57 15.67 10.49
C ASP A 140 -1.52 14.85 11.36
N SER A 141 -2.42 14.06 10.73
CA SER A 141 -3.46 13.30 11.43
C SER A 141 -3.51 11.83 11.01
N HIS A 142 -2.40 11.29 10.48
CA HIS A 142 -2.41 9.97 9.85
C HIS A 142 -2.76 8.85 10.84
N ASN A 143 -2.37 9.00 12.11
CA ASN A 143 -2.64 8.02 13.15
C ASN A 143 -4.12 8.02 13.53
N GLU A 144 -4.71 9.19 13.72
CA GLU A 144 -6.12 9.36 14.04
C GLU A 144 -6.99 8.84 12.90
N THR A 145 -6.64 9.16 11.66
CA THR A 145 -7.33 8.65 10.47
C THR A 145 -7.25 7.12 10.41
N ALA A 146 -6.07 6.53 10.61
CA ALA A 146 -5.90 5.07 10.58
C ALA A 146 -6.67 4.36 11.70
N VAL A 147 -6.66 4.91 12.93
CA VAL A 147 -7.48 4.38 14.04
C VAL A 147 -8.97 4.48 13.70
N GLY A 148 -9.43 5.59 13.09
CA GLY A 148 -10.81 5.75 12.64
C GLY A 148 -11.21 4.70 11.60
N LEU A 149 -10.34 4.42 10.62
CA LEU A 149 -10.55 3.35 9.63
C LEU A 149 -10.67 1.98 10.30
N VAL A 150 -9.83 1.69 11.28
CA VAL A 150 -9.89 0.45 12.07
C VAL A 150 -11.20 0.38 12.86
N THR A 151 -11.64 1.45 13.50
CA THR A 151 -12.94 1.50 14.20
C THR A 151 -14.07 1.15 13.25
N ASN A 152 -14.14 1.81 12.10
CA ASN A 152 -15.19 1.55 11.10
C ASN A 152 -15.16 0.09 10.62
N PHE A 153 -13.98 -0.47 10.38
CA PHE A 153 -13.83 -1.87 10.00
C PHE A 153 -14.37 -2.81 11.08
N LEU A 154 -14.01 -2.58 12.35
CA LEU A 154 -14.45 -3.41 13.48
C LEU A 154 -15.97 -3.33 13.66
N ASP A 155 -16.55 -2.14 13.59
CA ASP A 155 -18.00 -1.95 13.74
C ASP A 155 -18.80 -2.66 12.62
N GLN A 156 -18.28 -2.64 11.40
CA GLN A 156 -18.93 -3.24 10.23
C GLN A 156 -18.79 -4.76 10.18
N HIS A 157 -17.62 -5.29 10.54
CA HIS A 157 -17.26 -6.68 10.28
C HIS A 157 -17.10 -7.54 11.53
N VAL A 158 -16.98 -6.96 12.71
CA VAL A 158 -16.67 -7.65 13.96
C VAL A 158 -17.75 -7.37 15.00
N LYS A 159 -18.97 -7.86 14.73
CA LYS A 159 -20.14 -7.69 15.60
C LYS A 159 -19.94 -8.40 16.95
N GLY A 160 -20.34 -7.73 18.04
CA GLY A 160 -20.43 -8.35 19.37
C GLY A 160 -19.11 -8.53 20.11
N ALA A 161 -18.00 -7.98 19.62
CA ALA A 161 -16.71 -8.03 20.31
C ALA A 161 -16.28 -6.65 20.82
N HIS A 162 -15.86 -6.56 22.08
CA HIS A 162 -15.35 -5.33 22.70
C HIS A 162 -13.86 -5.07 22.36
N ILE A 163 -13.50 -5.13 21.09
CA ILE A 163 -12.12 -4.83 20.67
C ILE A 163 -11.90 -3.32 20.78
N ARG A 164 -10.86 -2.91 21.51
CA ARG A 164 -10.45 -1.49 21.58
C ARG A 164 -9.72 -1.12 20.27
N PRO A 165 -10.27 -0.24 19.40
CA PRO A 165 -9.72 -0.01 18.06
C PRO A 165 -8.26 0.48 18.08
N ALA A 166 -7.93 1.43 18.96
CA ALA A 166 -6.57 1.96 19.07
C ALA A 166 -5.54 0.87 19.49
N VAL A 167 -5.95 -0.08 20.33
CA VAL A 167 -5.08 -1.19 20.75
C VAL A 167 -4.86 -2.16 19.59
N PHE A 168 -5.94 -2.52 18.88
CA PHE A 168 -5.85 -3.39 17.72
C PHE A 168 -5.01 -2.76 16.59
N TYR A 169 -5.24 -1.47 16.30
CA TYR A 169 -4.42 -0.72 15.34
C TYR A 169 -2.93 -0.77 15.67
N ARG A 170 -2.56 -0.55 16.95
CA ARG A 170 -1.16 -0.63 17.37
C ARG A 170 -0.57 -2.02 17.14
N THR A 171 -1.29 -3.09 17.50
CA THR A 171 -0.86 -4.46 17.24
C THR A 171 -0.66 -4.73 15.75
N LEU A 172 -1.61 -4.30 14.91
CA LEU A 172 -1.51 -4.42 13.46
C LEU A 172 -0.32 -3.64 12.90
N PHE A 173 -0.12 -2.41 13.37
CA PHE A 173 0.98 -1.55 12.94
C PHE A 173 2.35 -2.11 13.33
N ASP A 174 2.48 -2.65 14.55
CA ASP A 174 3.70 -3.30 15.00
C ASP A 174 4.03 -4.55 14.17
N GLU A 175 3.00 -5.33 13.82
CA GLU A 175 3.16 -6.48 12.92
C GLU A 175 3.60 -6.03 11.52
N LEU A 176 2.97 -5.01 10.94
CA LEU A 176 3.38 -4.43 9.66
C LEU A 176 4.85 -3.99 9.70
N ARG A 177 5.25 -3.26 10.75
CA ARG A 177 6.64 -2.84 10.94
C ARG A 177 7.60 -4.02 11.01
N ARG A 178 7.22 -5.10 11.70
CA ARG A 178 8.00 -6.35 11.77
C ARG A 178 8.17 -6.99 10.40
N ARG A 179 7.12 -7.03 9.57
CA ARG A 179 7.16 -7.56 8.20
C ARG A 179 8.03 -6.73 7.26
N THR A 180 7.92 -5.40 7.35
CA THR A 180 8.74 -4.44 6.58
C THR A 180 10.23 -4.70 6.78
N VAL A 181 10.70 -4.82 8.04
CA VAL A 181 12.13 -5.00 8.35
C VAL A 181 12.62 -6.45 8.26
N ALA A 182 11.71 -7.43 8.15
CA ALA A 182 12.08 -8.84 8.04
C ALA A 182 12.96 -9.06 6.80
N LYS A 183 14.07 -9.80 6.95
CA LYS A 183 14.92 -10.15 5.81
C LYS A 183 14.12 -10.99 4.82
N ARG A 184 14.32 -10.73 3.53
CA ARG A 184 13.74 -11.57 2.49
C ARG A 184 14.39 -12.95 2.56
N PRO A 185 13.61 -14.04 2.74
CA PRO A 185 14.17 -15.38 2.76
C PRO A 185 14.67 -15.76 1.35
N ALA A 186 15.70 -16.61 1.32
CA ALA A 186 16.04 -17.34 0.10
C ALA A 186 15.02 -18.47 -0.05
N GLY A 187 14.35 -18.58 -1.19
CA GLY A 187 13.32 -19.60 -1.38
C GLY A 187 12.22 -19.18 -2.35
N THR A 188 11.07 -19.80 -2.17
CA THR A 188 9.88 -19.65 -3.01
C THR A 188 9.12 -18.36 -2.69
N ILE A 189 8.16 -18.00 -3.55
CA ILE A 189 7.25 -16.88 -3.25
C ILE A 189 6.45 -17.11 -1.97
N SER A 190 6.05 -18.36 -1.67
CA SER A 190 5.35 -18.71 -0.43
C SER A 190 6.21 -18.42 0.81
N ASP A 191 7.53 -18.66 0.75
CA ASP A 191 8.45 -18.31 1.84
C ASP A 191 8.51 -16.79 2.06
N VAL A 192 8.56 -16.02 0.96
CA VAL A 192 8.52 -14.56 1.01
C VAL A 192 7.19 -14.06 1.58
N CYS A 193 6.08 -14.66 1.17
CA CYS A 193 4.74 -14.37 1.70
C CYS A 193 4.67 -14.61 3.20
N LYS A 194 5.20 -15.74 3.69
CA LYS A 194 5.23 -16.06 5.11
C LYS A 194 6.11 -15.11 5.92
N ALA A 195 7.21 -14.60 5.35
CA ALA A 195 8.13 -13.73 6.07
C ALA A 195 7.69 -12.25 6.07
N LYS A 196 7.32 -11.73 4.90
CA LYS A 196 7.05 -10.30 4.67
C LYS A 196 5.58 -9.97 4.46
N GLY A 197 4.70 -10.98 4.54
CA GLY A 197 3.28 -10.82 4.28
C GLY A 197 2.39 -10.89 5.51
N ILE A 198 1.20 -10.35 5.31
CA ILE A 198 0.01 -10.60 6.13
C ILE A 198 -1.05 -11.10 5.15
N ASP A 199 -1.44 -12.37 5.29
CA ASP A 199 -2.58 -12.96 4.59
C ASP A 199 -3.84 -12.88 5.46
N ARG A 200 -4.96 -13.37 4.94
CA ARG A 200 -6.23 -13.36 5.66
C ARG A 200 -6.15 -14.18 6.95
N ALA A 201 -5.54 -15.36 6.91
CA ALA A 201 -5.46 -16.23 8.09
C ALA A 201 -4.67 -15.57 9.24
N ALA A 202 -3.53 -14.93 8.92
CA ALA A 202 -2.75 -14.17 9.89
C ALA A 202 -3.55 -12.98 10.46
N PHE A 203 -4.32 -12.29 9.61
CA PHE A 203 -5.19 -11.21 10.05
C PHE A 203 -6.32 -11.68 10.98
N ASP A 204 -6.96 -12.79 10.65
CA ASP A 204 -8.02 -13.40 11.48
C ASP A 204 -7.47 -13.83 12.85
N VAL A 205 -6.26 -14.40 12.90
CA VAL A 205 -5.57 -14.72 14.17
C VAL A 205 -5.34 -13.47 15.02
N MET A 206 -4.95 -12.34 14.41
CA MET A 206 -4.80 -11.08 15.15
C MET A 206 -6.15 -10.56 15.68
N LEU A 207 -7.22 -10.68 14.90
CA LEU A 207 -8.57 -10.32 15.34
C LEU A 207 -9.03 -11.18 16.51
N ASP A 208 -8.92 -12.51 16.41
CA ASP A 208 -9.35 -13.42 17.47
C ASP A 208 -8.53 -13.25 18.74
N SER A 209 -7.22 -12.98 18.61
CA SER A 209 -6.37 -12.61 19.74
C SER A 209 -6.90 -11.35 20.43
N ALA A 210 -7.24 -10.31 19.66
CA ALA A 210 -7.80 -9.08 20.21
C ALA A 210 -9.18 -9.29 20.87
N ARG A 211 -10.01 -10.20 20.32
CA ARG A 211 -11.29 -10.61 20.93
C ARG A 211 -11.09 -11.30 22.26
N SER A 212 -10.12 -12.20 22.39
CA SER A 212 -9.91 -12.96 23.63
C SER A 212 -9.47 -12.08 24.81
N VAL A 213 -8.74 -11.00 24.55
CA VAL A 213 -8.26 -10.06 25.58
C VAL A 213 -9.35 -9.09 26.03
N ALA A 214 -10.37 -8.85 25.21
CA ALA A 214 -11.44 -7.90 25.50
C ALA A 214 -12.34 -8.29 26.71
N PRO A 215 -12.84 -9.55 26.82
CA PRO A 215 -13.60 -10.02 27.99
C PRO A 215 -12.80 -9.99 29.29
N ALA A 216 -11.49 -10.23 29.25
CA ALA A 216 -10.65 -10.22 30.45
C ALA A 216 -10.61 -8.84 31.13
N ALA A 217 -10.73 -7.75 30.36
CA ALA A 217 -10.84 -6.39 30.92
C ALA A 217 -12.18 -6.15 31.63
N GLY A 218 -13.28 -6.77 31.17
CA GLY A 218 -14.59 -6.73 31.84
C GLY A 218 -14.64 -7.60 33.11
N ALA A 219 -13.93 -8.72 33.12
CA ALA A 219 -13.80 -9.58 34.30
C ALA A 219 -13.11 -8.88 35.48
N TRP A 220 -12.11 -8.03 35.23
CA TRP A 220 -11.48 -7.21 36.27
C TRP A 220 -12.43 -6.20 36.92
N ALA A 221 -13.40 -5.66 36.18
CA ALA A 221 -14.42 -4.78 36.76
C ALA A 221 -15.33 -5.52 37.74
N HIS A 222 -15.59 -6.82 37.50
CA HIS A 222 -16.33 -7.67 38.43
C HIS A 222 -15.52 -7.96 39.69
N VAL A 223 -14.24 -8.31 39.54
CA VAL A 223 -13.31 -8.53 40.67
C VAL A 223 -13.13 -7.26 41.52
N LEU A 224 -13.00 -6.08 40.91
CA LEU A 224 -12.94 -4.79 41.63
C LEU A 224 -14.25 -4.45 42.36
N ALA A 225 -15.40 -4.82 41.80
CA ALA A 225 -16.69 -4.63 42.44
C ALA A 225 -16.91 -5.58 43.64
N GLU A 226 -16.25 -6.74 43.66
CA GLU A 226 -16.22 -7.65 44.81
C GLU A 226 -15.26 -7.15 45.90
N LEU A 227 -14.10 -6.60 45.52
CA LEU A 227 -13.10 -6.09 46.47
C LEU A 227 -13.51 -4.79 47.20
N HIS A 228 -14.48 -4.04 46.69
CA HIS A 228 -15.02 -2.84 47.35
C HIS A 228 -16.27 -3.11 48.21
N LYS A 229 -16.65 -4.39 48.40
CA LYS A 229 -17.77 -4.79 49.28
C LYS A 229 -17.36 -5.17 50.70
N ASP A 230 -16.08 -5.09 51.02
CA ASP A 230 -15.51 -5.21 52.38
C ASP A 230 -15.03 -3.84 52.89
#